data_AF-A0A060DN89-F1
#
_entry.id   AF-A0A060DN89-F1
#
_cell.length_a   1.000
_cell.length_b   1.000
_cell.length_c   1.000
_cell.angle_alpha   90.00
_cell.angle_beta   90.00
_cell.angle_gamma   90.00
#
_symmetry.space_group_name_H-M   'P 1'
#
loop_
_entity.id
_entity.type
_entity.pdbx_description
1 polymer ?
#
loop_
_entity_poly.entity_id
_entity_poly.type
_entity_poly.pdbx_seq_one_letter_code
_entity_poly.pdbx_strand_id
1 'polypeptide(L)'
;MTTFDERERAFENKFQHDQDLLFRIRARRNRLAGLWAASLLGLTGGEADAYVRQVIDADIGATGPHDVRDRLAADLHARGVDISDHRVEKELARLLDVARVQVHAE
;
A
#
# COMPACT_ATOMS: atom_id res chain seq x y z
N MET A 1 38.81 13.65 -5.44
CA MET A 1 37.51 13.66 -4.77
C MET A 1 37.73 14.10 -3.35
N THR A 2 36.88 14.98 -2.83
CA THR A 2 36.97 15.44 -1.44
C THR A 2 36.06 14.60 -0.54
N THR A 3 36.36 14.56 0.76
CA THR A 3 35.54 13.84 1.76
C THR A 3 34.09 14.35 1.82
N PHE A 4 33.83 15.58 1.37
CA PHE A 4 32.48 16.12 1.25
C PHE A 4 31.71 15.51 0.08
N ASP A 5 32.34 15.35 -1.09
CA ASP A 5 31.74 14.71 -2.27
C ASP A 5 31.34 13.25 -1.99
N GLU A 6 32.16 12.54 -1.21
CA GLU A 6 31.90 11.14 -0.82
C GLU A 6 30.71 11.03 0.14
N ARG A 7 30.56 11.99 1.07
CA ARG A 7 29.41 12.05 1.98
C ARG A 7 28.12 12.38 1.23
N GLU A 8 28.16 13.36 0.33
CA GLU A 8 27.00 13.74 -0.49
C GLU A 8 26.46 12.56 -1.28
N ARG A 9 27.33 11.83 -1.99
CA ARG A 9 26.95 10.62 -2.73
C ARG A 9 26.40 9.51 -1.83
N ALA A 10 26.98 9.34 -0.64
CA ALA A 10 26.48 8.35 0.32
C ALA A 10 25.06 8.69 0.83
N PHE A 11 24.77 9.98 1.08
CA PHE A 11 23.45 10.43 1.47
C PHE A 11 22.43 10.30 0.35
N GLU A 12 22.78 10.68 -0.87
CA GLU A 12 21.90 10.54 -2.03
C GLU A 12 21.58 9.07 -2.30
N ASN A 13 22.58 8.19 -2.33
CA ASN A 13 22.37 6.75 -2.53
C ASN A 13 21.50 6.14 -1.44
N LYS A 14 21.71 6.52 -0.17
CA LYS A 14 20.86 6.08 0.93
C LYS A 14 19.43 6.58 0.77
N PHE A 15 19.26 7.85 0.41
CA PHE A 15 17.94 8.43 0.22
C PHE A 15 17.16 7.73 -0.89
N GLN A 16 17.79 7.48 -2.05
CA GLN A 16 17.18 6.73 -3.15
C GLN A 16 16.76 5.32 -2.70
N HIS A 17 17.67 4.61 -2.03
CA HIS A 17 17.37 3.27 -1.52
C HIS A 17 16.19 3.26 -0.53
N ASP A 18 16.16 4.21 0.40
CA ASP A 18 15.09 4.34 1.39
C ASP A 18 13.75 4.68 0.71
N GLN A 19 13.74 5.55 -0.30
CA GLN A 19 12.53 5.87 -1.08
C GLN A 19 12.03 4.67 -1.88
N ASP A 20 12.92 3.95 -2.57
CA ASP A 20 12.58 2.75 -3.33
C ASP A 20 12.02 1.65 -2.43
N LEU A 21 12.59 1.47 -1.24
CA LEU A 21 12.09 0.53 -0.24
C LEU A 21 10.69 0.92 0.24
N LEU A 22 10.47 2.20 0.58
CA LEU A 22 9.16 2.70 0.99
C LEU A 22 8.12 2.54 -0.11
N PHE A 23 8.48 2.81 -1.37
CA PHE A 23 7.61 2.61 -2.52
C PHE A 23 7.17 1.15 -2.66
N ARG A 24 8.13 0.21 -2.61
CA ARG A 24 7.85 -1.23 -2.67
C ARG A 24 6.93 -1.69 -1.54
N ILE A 25 7.20 -1.23 -0.31
CA ILE A 25 6.36 -1.55 0.86
C ILE A 25 4.92 -1.03 0.68
N ARG A 26 4.75 0.20 0.19
CA ARG A 26 3.42 0.78 -0.07
C ARG A 26 2.66 0.02 -1.14
N ALA A 27 3.30 -0.25 -2.28
CA ALA A 27 2.70 -1.05 -3.36
C ALA A 27 2.28 -2.44 -2.86
N ARG A 28 3.12 -3.09 -2.04
CA ARG A 28 2.81 -4.40 -1.43
C ARG A 28 1.63 -4.31 -0.45
N ARG A 29 1.60 -3.29 0.43
CA ARG A 29 0.48 -3.03 1.34
C ARG A 29 -0.83 -2.87 0.56
N ASN A 30 -0.83 -2.09 -0.52
CA ASN A 30 -2.03 -1.81 -1.32
C ASN A 30 -2.54 -3.05 -2.03
N ARG A 31 -1.64 -3.89 -2.55
CA ARG A 31 -2.00 -5.19 -3.10
C ARG A 31 -2.70 -6.07 -2.07
N LEU A 32 -2.14 -6.17 -0.86
CA LEU A 32 -2.72 -6.97 0.23
C LEU A 32 -4.08 -6.40 0.68
N ALA A 33 -4.20 -5.07 0.76
CA ALA A 33 -5.43 -4.40 1.15
C ALA A 33 -6.55 -4.59 0.12
N GLY A 34 -6.22 -4.51 -1.18
CA GLY A 34 -7.16 -4.81 -2.25
C GLY A 34 -7.65 -6.26 -2.22
N LEU A 35 -6.76 -7.24 -1.94
CA LEU A 35 -7.14 -8.64 -1.81
C LEU A 35 -8.06 -8.89 -0.62
N TRP A 36 -7.74 -8.26 0.51
CA TRP A 36 -8.56 -8.32 1.71
C TRP A 36 -9.97 -7.76 1.47
N ALA A 37 -10.06 -6.56 0.89
CA ALA A 37 -11.35 -5.96 0.57
C ALA A 37 -12.11 -6.74 -0.52
N ALA A 38 -11.45 -7.25 -1.55
CA ALA A 38 -12.05 -8.13 -2.55
C ALA A 38 -12.70 -9.36 -1.91
N SER A 39 -12.03 -9.98 -0.92
CA SER A 39 -12.58 -11.10 -0.15
C SER A 39 -13.84 -10.71 0.64
N LEU A 40 -13.88 -9.52 1.23
CA LEU A 40 -15.06 -9.02 1.95
C LEU A 40 -16.23 -8.70 1.00
N LEU A 41 -15.90 -8.25 -0.22
CA LEU A 41 -16.84 -7.98 -1.28
C LEU A 41 -17.35 -9.24 -2.00
N GLY A 42 -16.80 -10.41 -1.68
CA GLY A 42 -17.13 -11.67 -2.34
C GLY A 42 -16.62 -11.76 -3.79
N LEU A 43 -15.67 -10.92 -4.18
CA LEU A 43 -15.04 -10.96 -5.49
C LEU A 43 -14.06 -12.13 -5.56
N THR A 44 -14.05 -12.86 -6.68
CA THR A 44 -13.16 -14.02 -6.88
C THR A 44 -12.52 -14.01 -8.26
N GLY A 45 -11.41 -14.75 -8.41
CA GLY A 45 -10.70 -14.88 -9.68
C GLY A 45 -10.34 -13.52 -10.30
N GLY A 46 -10.68 -13.34 -11.57
CA GLY A 46 -10.34 -12.13 -12.33
C GLY A 46 -10.97 -10.85 -11.79
N GLU A 47 -12.13 -10.92 -11.12
CA GLU A 47 -12.75 -9.74 -10.51
C GLU A 47 -11.96 -9.24 -9.30
N ALA A 48 -11.42 -10.17 -8.50
CA ALA A 48 -10.54 -9.83 -7.39
C ALA A 48 -9.23 -9.21 -7.90
N ASP A 49 -8.62 -9.79 -8.93
CA ASP A 49 -7.39 -9.25 -9.54
C ASP A 49 -7.61 -7.85 -10.15
N ALA A 50 -8.75 -7.63 -10.80
CA ALA A 50 -9.12 -6.32 -11.33
C ALA A 50 -9.29 -5.30 -10.21
N TYR A 51 -10.00 -5.67 -9.14
CA TYR A 51 -10.19 -4.78 -7.98
C TYR A 51 -8.85 -4.40 -7.32
N VAL A 52 -7.96 -5.38 -7.14
CA VAL A 52 -6.61 -5.15 -6.59
C VAL A 52 -5.83 -4.16 -7.45
N ARG A 53 -5.85 -4.29 -8.78
CA ARG A 53 -5.19 -3.34 -9.68
C ARG A 53 -5.76 -1.93 -9.53
N GLN A 54 -7.08 -1.80 -9.49
CA GLN A 54 -7.71 -0.50 -9.31
C GLN A 54 -7.33 0.18 -7.99
N VAL A 55 -7.15 -0.59 -6.90
CA VAL A 55 -6.68 -0.08 -5.60
C VAL A 55 -5.22 0.39 -5.68
N ILE A 56 -4.35 -0.35 -6.39
CA ILE A 56 -2.95 0.05 -6.61
C ILE A 56 -2.89 1.32 -7.46
N ASP A 57 -3.66 1.39 -8.55
CA ASP A 57 -3.70 2.55 -9.44
C ASP A 57 -4.21 3.80 -8.73
N ALA A 58 -5.13 3.64 -7.77
CA ALA A 58 -5.60 4.73 -6.91
C ALA A 58 -4.44 5.38 -6.14
N ASP A 59 -3.55 4.57 -5.57
CA ASP A 59 -2.42 5.07 -4.77
C ASP A 59 -1.39 5.83 -5.61
N ILE A 60 -1.20 5.44 -6.87
CA ILE A 60 -0.28 6.11 -7.80
C ILE A 60 -0.82 7.48 -8.21
N GLY A 61 -2.13 7.61 -8.41
CA GLY A 61 -2.80 8.87 -8.73
C GLY A 61 -3.04 9.80 -7.54
N ALA A 62 -2.91 9.27 -6.32
CA ALA A 62 -3.22 10.00 -5.09
C ALA A 62 -2.08 10.94 -4.67
N THR A 63 -2.41 12.21 -4.45
CA THR A 63 -1.48 13.20 -3.89
C THR A 63 -1.21 12.97 -2.39
N GLY A 64 -1.89 12.01 -1.73
CA GLY A 64 -1.75 11.78 -0.29
C GLY A 64 -2.10 10.36 0.20
N PRO A 65 -1.61 9.98 1.40
CA PRO A 65 -1.65 8.59 1.92
C PRO A 65 -3.03 8.09 2.39
N HIS A 66 -4.04 8.96 2.49
CA HIS A 66 -5.38 8.61 3.02
C HIS A 66 -6.36 8.11 1.96
N ASP A 67 -6.02 8.22 0.67
CA ASP A 67 -6.94 7.92 -0.43
C ASP A 67 -7.36 6.44 -0.47
N VAL A 68 -6.41 5.52 -0.23
CA VAL A 68 -6.70 4.08 -0.24
C VAL A 68 -7.63 3.66 0.89
N ARG A 69 -7.48 4.23 2.10
CA ARG A 69 -8.38 3.89 3.23
C ARG A 69 -9.81 4.30 2.90
N ASP A 70 -9.99 5.56 2.49
CA ASP A 70 -11.31 6.14 2.23
C ASP A 70 -11.99 5.45 1.07
N ARG A 71 -11.23 5.09 0.03
CA ARG A 71 -11.72 4.28 -1.07
C ARG A 71 -12.20 2.90 -0.62
N LEU A 72 -11.37 2.16 0.13
CA LEU A 72 -11.74 0.83 0.60
C LEU A 72 -12.98 0.88 1.51
N ALA A 73 -13.04 1.87 2.40
CA ALA A 73 -14.22 2.09 3.23
C ALA A 73 -15.46 2.37 2.38
N ALA A 74 -15.37 3.29 1.41
CA ALA A 74 -16.47 3.63 0.51
C ALA A 74 -16.96 2.41 -0.29
N ASP A 75 -16.05 1.62 -0.87
CA ASP A 75 -16.38 0.43 -1.65
C ASP A 75 -17.09 -0.64 -0.81
N LEU A 76 -16.61 -0.86 0.42
CA LEU A 76 -17.19 -1.81 1.37
C LEU A 76 -18.60 -1.37 1.80
N HIS A 77 -18.78 -0.09 2.15
CA HIS A 77 -20.08 0.46 2.53
C HIS A 77 -21.07 0.45 1.35
N ALA A 78 -20.62 0.79 0.14
CA ALA A 78 -21.47 0.77 -1.06
C ALA A 78 -22.01 -0.63 -1.38
N ARG A 79 -21.33 -1.68 -0.93
CA ARG A 79 -21.72 -3.08 -1.08
C ARG A 79 -22.42 -3.65 0.17
N GLY A 80 -22.70 -2.82 1.16
CA GLY A 80 -23.43 -3.20 2.38
C GLY A 80 -22.60 -3.99 3.39
N VAL A 81 -21.27 -3.96 3.28
CA VAL A 81 -20.38 -4.57 4.30
C VAL A 81 -20.33 -3.63 5.50
N ASP A 82 -20.88 -4.08 6.63
CA ASP A 82 -20.83 -3.33 7.90
C ASP A 82 -19.43 -3.41 8.51
N ILE A 83 -18.61 -2.38 8.25
CA ILE A 83 -17.25 -2.26 8.76
C ILE A 83 -16.95 -0.81 9.14
N SER A 84 -16.59 -0.59 10.40
CA SER A 84 -16.17 0.74 10.87
C SER A 84 -14.85 1.18 10.24
N ASP A 85 -14.66 2.48 10.02
CA ASP A 85 -13.40 3.06 9.56
C ASP A 85 -12.19 2.64 10.42
N HIS A 86 -12.38 2.57 11.74
CA HIS A 86 -11.33 2.13 12.67
C HIS A 86 -10.84 0.69 12.40
N ARG A 87 -11.75 -0.19 11.96
CA ARG A 87 -11.39 -1.57 11.58
C ARG A 87 -10.58 -1.59 10.29
N VAL A 88 -10.96 -0.76 9.31
CA VAL A 88 -10.21 -0.60 8.05
C VAL A 88 -8.80 -0.08 8.33
N GLU A 89 -8.67 0.95 9.18
CA GLU A 89 -7.39 1.53 9.56
C GLU A 89 -6.49 0.53 10.29
N LYS A 90 -7.04 -0.21 11.26
CA LYS A 90 -6.30 -1.24 11.99
C LYS A 90 -5.81 -2.36 11.07
N GLU A 91 -6.62 -2.76 10.10
CA GLU A 91 -6.22 -3.78 9.14
C GLU A 91 -5.14 -3.27 8.19
N LEU A 92 -5.25 -2.04 7.70
CA LEU A 92 -4.19 -1.41 6.89
C LEU A 92 -2.86 -1.31 7.64
N ALA A 93 -2.88 -1.00 8.93
CA ALA A 93 -1.68 -0.99 9.77
C ALA A 93 -1.07 -2.40 9.89
N ARG A 94 -1.89 -3.42 10.13
CA ARG A 94 -1.44 -4.82 10.15
C ARG A 94 -0.82 -5.24 8.82
N LEU A 95 -1.45 -4.87 7.71
CA LEU A 95 -0.96 -5.18 6.36
C LEU A 95 0.32 -4.43 6.01
N LEU A 96 0.54 -3.23 6.57
CA LEU A 96 1.79 -2.50 6.41
C LEU A 96 2.96 -3.25 7.05
N ASP A 97 2.77 -3.81 8.24
CA ASP A 97 3.81 -4.60 8.91
C ASP A 97 4.09 -5.91 8.16
N VAL A 98 3.04 -6.56 7.65
CA VAL A 98 3.20 -7.74 6.78
C VAL A 98 3.96 -7.37 5.50
N ALA A 99 3.62 -6.25 4.86
CA ALA A 99 4.28 -5.78 3.65
C ALA A 99 5.77 -5.47 3.89
N ARG A 100 6.11 -4.86 5.03
CA ARG A 100 7.52 -4.65 5.44
C ARG A 100 8.28 -5.97 5.50
N VAL A 101 7.74 -6.96 6.21
CA VAL A 101 8.38 -8.28 6.32
C VAL A 101 8.55 -8.94 4.96
N GLN A 102 7.53 -8.87 4.10
CA GLN A 102 7.59 -9.47 2.76
C GLN A 102 8.64 -8.81 1.87
N VAL A 103 8.71 -7.48 1.83
CA VAL A 103 9.67 -6.76 0.97
C VAL A 103 11.10 -6.92 1.47
N HIS A 104 11.30 -7.07 2.79
CA HIS A 104 12.62 -7.38 3.34
C HIS A 104 13.07 -8.84 3.14
N ALA A 105 12.14 -9.75 2.86
CA ALA A 105 12.42 -11.16 2.62
C ALA A 105 12.62 -11.50 1.13
N GLU A 106 12.35 -10.56 0.23
CA GLU A 106 12.63 -10.62 -1.22
C GLU A 106 14.09 -10.26 -1.53
#